data_AF-A0A520S134-F1
#
_entry.id   AF-A0A520S134-F1
#
_cell.length_a   1.000
_cell.length_b   1.000
_cell.length_c   1.000
_cell.angle_alpha   90.00
_cell.angle_beta   90.00
_cell.angle_gamma   90.00
#
_symmetry.space_group_name_H-M   'P 1'
#
loop_
_entity.id
_entity.type
_entity.pdbx_description
1 polymer ?
#
loop_
_entity_poly.entity_id
_entity_poly.type
_entity_poly.pdbx_seq_one_letter_code
_entity_poly.pdbx_strand_id
1 'polypeptide(L)'
;MKTINLSLQLGILFLIAACQITPVGKINSLTISPDNVLKVVESRTNEYTALRDSEENLLSARYLQNLKDPNMDLWDLVRDGFQLNHGIDRQRVQNEIRWFTRHPDYIERVTKRSEKFLFHIVHQLAAKGLPMEFALLPVIESAYDPFAYSHGRASGLWQFIPATARLHDIRIDWWYDGRRDVIDSTDAAARYLEHLYGRMGDDWLLALAAYNTGEGRVRSAIRKNNRDKRETDYWSLKLSRETTAYVPRLLAICAIIAEPEAFGLEVKSIKNEPYWEVIDIKSPLDLDKAAELAEMDSRDLHQLNAGYNQWSTHPEGPHRLIIPVNRVIRFTKALKNLGSQERLSWTRYRIASGDTLGVLAKRFNTTTSALRSINDIKGSLIIAGNSLVIPSRNSKSSVSSQSNPRMKTHHVIQLGDSLSKIANQYGLRISHLTTLNGISRSQILYPGQRLIISMDQHDVVRKVNYRVRPGESFAKIANKFNLSVASVMAWNQKAASARYLHPGDTITLFINVTSTE
;
A
#
# COMPACT_ATOMS: atom_id res chain seq x y z
N MET A 1 78.19 58.64 12.89
CA MET A 1 77.44 59.28 14.01
C MET A 1 76.10 59.73 13.41
N LYS A 2 74.92 59.27 13.78
CA LYS A 2 74.37 58.94 15.11
C LYS A 2 73.35 57.78 15.02
N THR A 3 73.60 56.79 15.87
CA THR A 3 72.68 55.97 16.68
C THR A 3 71.21 55.77 16.26
N ILE A 4 70.99 54.53 15.80
CA ILE A 4 69.90 53.56 16.00
C ILE A 4 68.87 53.93 17.08
N ASN A 5 67.58 53.89 16.71
CA ASN A 5 66.46 53.74 17.63
C ASN A 5 65.61 52.52 17.26
N LEU A 6 65.24 51.79 18.31
CA LEU A 6 64.48 50.55 18.35
C LEU A 6 62.98 50.87 18.49
N SER A 7 62.10 50.20 17.74
CA SER A 7 60.77 49.84 18.27
C SER A 7 60.13 48.69 17.48
N LEU A 8 59.73 47.69 18.26
CA LEU A 8 59.05 46.45 17.93
C LEU A 8 57.57 46.74 17.60
N GLN A 9 57.03 46.18 16.51
CA GLN A 9 55.58 45.97 16.38
C GLN A 9 55.29 44.53 15.93
N LEU A 10 54.43 43.89 16.73
CA LEU A 10 53.86 42.56 16.62
C LEU A 10 52.93 42.48 15.40
N GLY A 11 53.14 41.52 14.50
CA GLY A 11 52.21 41.17 13.44
C GLY A 11 51.26 40.05 13.87
N ILE A 12 49.96 40.34 13.97
CA ILE A 12 48.88 39.36 14.08
C ILE A 12 48.25 39.22 12.69
N LEU A 13 48.41 38.05 12.08
CA LEU A 13 47.78 37.67 10.81
C LEU A 13 46.44 36.98 11.11
N PHE A 14 45.31 37.62 10.80
CA PHE A 14 43.99 37.01 10.78
C PHE A 14 43.73 36.42 9.38
N LEU A 15 43.65 35.09 9.26
CA LEU A 15 43.12 34.40 8.09
C LEU A 15 41.65 34.03 8.36
N ILE A 16 40.75 34.78 7.73
CA ILE A 16 39.31 34.48 7.70
C ILE A 16 39.09 33.43 6.61
N ALA A 17 38.74 32.20 7.01
CA ALA A 17 38.21 31.20 6.09
C ALA A 17 36.72 31.46 5.87
N ALA A 18 36.37 31.93 4.67
CA ALA A 18 34.99 32.01 4.21
C ALA A 18 34.58 30.65 3.61
N CYS A 19 33.70 29.91 4.29
CA CYS A 19 32.98 28.79 3.67
C CYS A 19 31.90 29.35 2.74
N GLN A 20 32.11 29.21 1.43
CA GLN A 20 31.03 29.36 0.45
C GLN A 20 30.18 28.09 0.44
N ILE A 21 28.92 28.22 0.84
CA ILE A 21 27.90 27.18 0.75
C ILE A 21 27.42 27.15 -0.70
N THR A 22 27.72 26.08 -1.43
CA THR A 22 27.14 25.83 -2.75
C THR A 22 25.68 25.42 -2.62
N PRO A 23 24.76 25.92 -3.46
CA PRO A 23 23.35 25.58 -3.39
C PRO A 23 23.13 24.12 -3.82
N VAL A 24 22.40 23.38 -3.00
CA VAL A 24 21.87 22.04 -3.31
C VAL A 24 21.01 22.16 -4.57
N GLY A 25 21.50 21.57 -5.67
CA GLY A 25 20.75 21.48 -6.91
C GLY A 25 19.46 20.70 -6.71
N LYS A 26 18.36 21.21 -7.25
CA LYS A 26 17.08 20.48 -7.36
C LYS A 26 17.33 19.15 -8.07
N ILE A 27 17.20 18.05 -7.33
CA ILE A 27 17.12 16.71 -7.92
C ILE A 27 15.78 16.67 -8.67
N ASN A 28 15.84 16.75 -10.00
CA ASN A 28 14.69 16.44 -10.84
C ASN A 28 14.27 15.00 -10.53
N SER A 29 12.98 14.80 -10.27
CA SER A 29 12.35 13.50 -10.06
C SER A 29 12.54 12.63 -11.30
N LEU A 30 13.62 11.87 -11.35
CA LEU A 30 13.84 10.83 -12.34
C LEU A 30 12.84 9.70 -12.04
N THR A 31 11.97 9.42 -13.01
CA THR A 31 11.16 8.20 -13.01
C THR A 31 12.11 6.99 -12.92
N ILE A 32 11.99 6.23 -11.83
CA ILE A 32 12.83 5.06 -11.58
C ILE A 32 12.37 3.94 -12.52
N SER A 33 13.15 3.71 -13.58
CA SER A 33 13.10 2.51 -14.41
C SER A 33 14.04 1.45 -13.79
N PRO A 34 13.81 0.12 -13.97
CA PRO A 34 14.75 -0.91 -13.51
C PRO A 34 16.21 -0.65 -13.93
N ASP A 35 16.44 -0.14 -15.14
CA ASP A 35 17.77 0.26 -15.64
C ASP A 35 18.40 1.43 -14.86
N ASN A 36 17.59 2.30 -14.27
CA ASN A 36 18.07 3.44 -13.48
C ASN A 36 18.50 3.00 -12.07
N VAL A 37 17.96 1.89 -11.56
CA VAL A 37 18.34 1.33 -10.24
C VAL A 37 19.75 0.72 -10.32
N LEU A 38 20.02 -0.06 -11.37
CA LEU A 38 21.33 -0.66 -11.64
C LEU A 38 22.45 0.41 -11.79
N LYS A 39 22.16 1.53 -12.45
CA LYS A 39 23.12 2.65 -12.59
C LYS A 39 23.41 3.38 -11.28
N VAL A 40 22.42 3.50 -10.39
CA VAL A 40 22.60 4.10 -9.05
C VAL A 40 23.42 3.20 -8.13
N VAL A 41 23.28 1.87 -8.27
CA VAL A 41 24.13 0.89 -7.60
C VAL A 41 25.60 1.00 -8.06
N GLU A 42 25.81 1.21 -9.37
CA GLU A 42 27.15 1.39 -9.97
C GLU A 42 27.83 2.71 -9.61
N SER A 43 27.08 3.81 -9.40
CA SER A 43 27.69 5.10 -9.04
C SER A 43 28.17 5.12 -7.59
N ARG A 44 27.50 4.40 -6.68
CA ARG A 44 27.87 4.32 -5.26
C ARG A 44 29.09 3.44 -4.98
N THR A 45 29.42 2.50 -5.88
CA THR A 45 30.62 1.64 -5.76
C THR A 45 31.92 2.42 -5.96
N ASN A 46 31.89 3.55 -6.66
CA ASN A 46 33.06 4.38 -6.92
C ASN A 46 33.32 5.48 -5.87
N GLU A 47 32.39 5.72 -4.93
CA GLU A 47 32.48 6.83 -3.96
C GLU A 47 32.89 6.37 -2.55
N TYR A 48 33.03 5.05 -2.32
CA TYR A 48 33.34 4.45 -1.02
C TYR A 48 34.72 3.75 -0.99
N THR A 49 35.73 4.31 -1.66
CA THR A 49 37.12 3.82 -1.53
C THR A 49 37.92 4.70 -0.58
N ALA A 50 37.81 4.45 0.72
CA ALA A 50 38.86 4.71 1.70
C ALA A 50 38.64 3.90 3.00
N LEU A 51 39.42 2.81 3.14
CA LEU A 51 39.87 2.20 4.40
C LEU A 51 38.79 1.77 5.41
N ARG A 52 38.16 0.62 5.16
CA ARG A 52 37.55 -0.24 6.19
C ARG A 52 37.39 -1.67 5.66
N ASP A 53 38.00 -2.62 6.38
CA ASP A 53 38.03 -4.09 6.28
C ASP A 53 37.76 -4.75 4.90
N SER A 54 38.80 -5.36 4.35
CA SER A 54 38.82 -5.99 3.02
C SER A 54 37.73 -7.05 2.82
N GLU A 55 37.35 -7.79 3.87
CA GLU A 55 36.34 -8.86 3.77
C GLU A 55 34.92 -8.32 3.61
N GLU A 56 34.54 -7.26 4.32
CA GLU A 56 33.22 -6.63 4.14
C GLU A 56 33.08 -6.03 2.73
N ASN A 57 34.15 -5.42 2.22
CA ASN A 57 34.18 -4.90 0.85
C ASN A 57 34.10 -6.02 -0.19
N LEU A 58 34.76 -7.16 0.05
CA LEU A 58 34.70 -8.34 -0.82
C LEU A 58 33.31 -8.99 -0.81
N LEU A 59 32.67 -9.13 0.35
CA LEU A 59 31.31 -9.64 0.49
C LEU A 59 30.30 -8.72 -0.19
N SER A 60 30.44 -7.39 0.00
CA SER A 60 29.62 -6.40 -0.69
C SER A 60 29.79 -6.46 -2.21
N ALA A 61 31.02 -6.55 -2.71
CA ALA A 61 31.30 -6.66 -4.14
C ALA A 61 30.71 -7.95 -4.75
N ARG A 62 30.83 -9.09 -4.05
CA ARG A 62 30.25 -10.37 -4.48
C ARG A 62 28.72 -10.30 -4.51
N TYR A 63 28.11 -9.71 -3.48
CA TYR A 63 26.66 -9.52 -3.45
C TYR A 63 26.17 -8.68 -4.64
N LEU A 64 26.86 -7.58 -4.95
CA LEU A 64 26.51 -6.74 -6.10
C LEU A 64 26.72 -7.44 -7.46
N GLN A 65 27.69 -8.35 -7.54
CA GLN A 65 27.87 -9.19 -8.72
C GLN A 65 26.70 -10.17 -8.87
N ASN A 66 26.34 -10.87 -7.79
CA ASN A 66 25.20 -11.80 -7.77
C ASN A 66 23.88 -11.08 -8.09
N LEU A 67 23.69 -9.86 -7.60
CA LEU A 67 22.50 -9.03 -7.85
C LEU A 67 22.30 -8.76 -9.35
N LYS A 68 23.38 -8.72 -10.14
CA LYS A 68 23.34 -8.51 -11.59
C LYS A 68 23.14 -9.80 -12.39
N ASP A 69 23.27 -10.98 -11.78
CA ASP A 69 23.11 -12.25 -12.48
C ASP A 69 21.61 -12.64 -12.54
N PRO A 70 21.01 -12.68 -13.73
CA PRO A 70 19.60 -13.06 -13.88
C PRO A 70 19.32 -14.53 -13.56
N ASN A 71 20.34 -15.38 -13.47
CA ASN A 71 20.19 -16.79 -13.12
C ASN A 71 20.14 -17.01 -11.59
N MET A 72 20.47 -16.00 -10.79
CA MET A 72 20.34 -16.09 -9.35
C MET A 72 18.87 -16.20 -8.94
N ASP A 73 18.64 -16.95 -7.88
CA ASP A 73 17.36 -16.97 -7.19
C ASP A 73 17.26 -15.74 -6.27
N LEU A 74 16.10 -15.08 -6.24
CA LEU A 74 15.88 -13.93 -5.38
C LEU A 74 15.89 -14.29 -3.89
N TRP A 75 15.50 -15.50 -3.49
CA TRP A 75 15.65 -15.93 -2.10
C TRP A 75 17.11 -16.17 -1.75
N ASP A 76 17.92 -16.70 -2.67
CA ASP A 76 19.38 -16.76 -2.49
C ASP A 76 19.98 -15.36 -2.32
N LEU A 77 19.58 -14.39 -3.14
CA LEU A 77 20.00 -12.99 -2.96
C LEU A 77 19.55 -12.41 -1.61
N VAL A 78 18.30 -12.65 -1.20
CA VAL A 78 17.82 -12.21 0.12
C VAL A 78 18.67 -12.83 1.24
N ARG A 79 18.98 -14.13 1.15
CA ARG A 79 19.83 -14.84 2.12
C ARG A 79 21.25 -14.29 2.17
N ASP A 80 21.89 -14.12 1.00
CA ASP A 80 23.25 -13.62 0.87
C ASP A 80 23.39 -12.18 1.40
N GLY A 81 22.31 -11.39 1.37
CA GLY A 81 22.31 -10.01 1.83
C GLY A 81 21.83 -9.80 3.27
N PHE A 82 21.62 -10.87 4.05
CA PHE A 82 21.31 -10.76 5.47
C PHE A 82 22.51 -10.22 6.26
N GLN A 83 22.25 -9.29 7.18
CA GLN A 83 23.28 -8.61 7.97
C GLN A 83 22.97 -8.62 9.47
N LEU A 84 21.74 -8.95 9.88
CA LEU A 84 21.31 -8.91 11.26
C LEU A 84 21.53 -10.28 11.93
N ASN A 85 21.87 -10.27 13.22
CA ASN A 85 21.78 -11.48 14.01
C ASN A 85 20.30 -11.82 14.28
N HIS A 86 19.85 -12.97 13.79
CA HIS A 86 18.45 -13.40 13.91
C HIS A 86 18.07 -13.86 15.33
N GLY A 87 19.03 -13.96 16.26
CA GLY A 87 18.78 -14.19 17.69
C GLY A 87 17.99 -15.47 17.95
N ILE A 88 18.28 -16.54 17.19
CA ILE A 88 17.54 -17.80 17.22
C ILE A 88 17.56 -18.45 18.60
N ASP A 89 18.54 -18.16 19.45
CA ASP A 89 18.63 -18.64 20.83
C ASP A 89 17.63 -17.94 21.78
N ARG A 90 17.11 -16.76 21.40
CA ARG A 90 16.22 -15.96 22.26
C ARG A 90 14.81 -16.54 22.28
N GLN A 91 14.27 -16.71 23.49
CA GLN A 91 12.92 -17.25 23.71
C GLN A 91 11.81 -16.51 22.93
N ARG A 92 11.93 -15.17 22.79
CA ARG A 92 10.96 -14.36 22.03
C ARG A 92 10.97 -14.70 20.53
N VAL A 93 12.14 -14.97 19.95
CA VAL A 93 12.28 -15.36 18.53
C VAL A 93 11.78 -16.79 18.35
N GLN A 94 12.18 -17.70 19.24
CA GLN A 94 11.75 -19.10 19.25
C GLN A 94 10.22 -19.27 19.33
N ASN A 95 9.52 -18.38 20.04
CA ASN A 95 8.07 -18.36 20.07
C ASN A 95 7.47 -18.07 18.69
N GLU A 96 8.04 -17.14 17.94
CA GLU A 96 7.56 -16.74 16.61
C GLU A 96 7.95 -17.77 15.54
N ILE A 97 9.15 -18.38 15.63
CA ILE A 97 9.54 -19.52 14.77
C ILE A 97 8.50 -20.63 14.90
N ARG A 98 8.18 -21.05 16.14
CA ARG A 98 7.14 -22.06 16.41
C ARG A 98 5.75 -21.65 15.91
N TRP A 99 5.47 -20.35 15.81
CA TRP A 99 4.23 -19.89 15.21
C TRP A 99 4.27 -20.12 13.70
N PHE A 100 5.30 -19.66 13.00
CA PHE A 100 5.43 -19.83 11.55
C PHE A 100 5.47 -21.30 11.11
N THR A 101 6.23 -22.16 11.80
CA THR A 101 6.31 -23.61 11.49
C THR A 101 4.95 -24.30 11.65
N ARG A 102 4.07 -23.81 12.54
CA ARG A 102 2.69 -24.32 12.68
C ARG A 102 1.70 -23.75 11.66
N HIS A 103 2.12 -22.79 10.85
CA HIS A 103 1.30 -22.12 9.85
C HIS A 103 1.99 -22.12 8.46
N PRO A 104 2.30 -23.29 7.88
CA PRO A 104 2.95 -23.38 6.56
C PRO A 104 2.14 -22.68 5.46
N ASP A 105 0.80 -22.71 5.51
CA ASP A 105 -0.08 -21.99 4.58
C ASP A 105 0.15 -20.47 4.58
N TYR A 106 0.61 -19.91 5.71
CA TYR A 106 0.98 -18.51 5.78
C TYR A 106 2.25 -18.26 4.97
N ILE A 107 3.27 -19.12 5.12
CA ILE A 107 4.54 -19.05 4.39
C ILE A 107 4.29 -19.20 2.88
N GLU A 108 3.55 -20.22 2.46
CA GLU A 108 3.23 -20.42 1.04
C GLU A 108 2.49 -19.20 0.45
N ARG A 109 1.56 -18.62 1.20
CA ARG A 109 0.82 -17.43 0.73
C ARG A 109 1.74 -16.23 0.55
N VAL A 110 2.67 -15.97 1.47
CA VAL A 110 3.54 -14.79 1.41
C VAL A 110 4.62 -14.94 0.36
N THR A 111 5.19 -16.14 0.19
CA THR A 111 6.17 -16.42 -0.87
C THR A 111 5.54 -16.32 -2.25
N LYS A 112 4.33 -16.87 -2.44
CA LYS A 112 3.59 -16.70 -3.71
C LYS A 112 3.25 -15.24 -4.01
N ARG A 113 2.89 -14.45 -3.00
CA ARG A 113 2.55 -13.04 -3.20
C ARG A 113 3.79 -12.17 -3.43
N SER A 114 4.94 -12.54 -2.87
CA SER A 114 6.17 -11.77 -3.05
C SER A 114 6.72 -11.87 -4.48
N GLU A 115 6.40 -12.92 -5.25
CA GLU A 115 6.81 -13.08 -6.67
C GLU A 115 6.65 -11.80 -7.50
N LYS A 116 5.54 -11.07 -7.31
CA LYS A 116 5.23 -9.85 -8.08
C LYS A 116 6.08 -8.63 -7.69
N PHE A 117 6.72 -8.64 -6.52
CA PHE A 117 7.28 -7.44 -5.88
C PHE A 117 8.73 -7.61 -5.41
N LEU A 118 9.18 -8.83 -5.15
CA LEU A 118 10.44 -9.12 -4.48
C LEU A 118 11.64 -8.61 -5.27
N PHE A 119 11.65 -8.79 -6.61
CA PHE A 119 12.70 -8.27 -7.48
C PHE A 119 12.93 -6.77 -7.25
N HIS A 120 11.84 -5.98 -7.33
CA HIS A 120 11.93 -4.53 -7.15
C HIS A 120 12.41 -4.18 -5.74
N ILE A 121 11.88 -4.84 -4.71
CA ILE A 121 12.24 -4.55 -3.32
C ILE A 121 13.71 -4.86 -3.03
N VAL A 122 14.21 -6.04 -3.44
CA VAL A 122 15.60 -6.45 -3.25
C VAL A 122 16.55 -5.46 -3.93
N HIS A 123 16.29 -5.10 -5.19
CA HIS A 123 17.12 -4.14 -5.92
C HIS A 123 17.07 -2.73 -5.32
N GLN A 124 15.90 -2.27 -4.84
CA GLN A 124 15.79 -0.97 -4.16
C GLN A 124 16.56 -0.94 -2.83
N LEU A 125 16.41 -1.96 -1.99
CA LEU A 125 17.11 -2.05 -0.71
C LEU A 125 18.63 -2.13 -0.93
N ALA A 126 19.07 -2.93 -1.91
CA ALA A 126 20.48 -3.06 -2.26
C ALA A 126 21.08 -1.73 -2.75
N ALA A 127 20.35 -0.97 -3.57
CA ALA A 127 20.78 0.36 -4.02
C ALA A 127 20.95 1.37 -2.87
N LYS A 128 20.25 1.16 -1.76
CA LYS A 128 20.35 1.95 -0.54
C LYS A 128 21.37 1.39 0.47
N GLY A 129 21.96 0.23 0.20
CA GLY A 129 22.87 -0.46 1.12
C GLY A 129 22.18 -0.94 2.39
N LEU A 130 20.87 -1.23 2.32
CA LEU A 130 20.10 -1.69 3.46
C LEU A 130 20.20 -3.22 3.65
N PRO A 131 20.08 -3.73 4.89
CA PRO A 131 19.98 -5.16 5.17
C PRO A 131 18.81 -5.84 4.42
N MET A 132 19.05 -7.03 3.85
CA MET A 132 18.01 -7.75 3.09
C MET A 132 16.90 -8.36 3.97
N GLU A 133 17.06 -8.40 5.29
CA GLU A 133 15.96 -8.69 6.22
C GLU A 133 14.76 -7.78 5.99
N PHE A 134 14.99 -6.54 5.51
CA PHE A 134 13.91 -5.59 5.24
C PHE A 134 13.04 -5.99 4.04
N ALA A 135 13.53 -6.86 3.15
CA ALA A 135 12.68 -7.47 2.13
C ALA A 135 11.59 -8.37 2.75
N LEU A 136 11.74 -8.79 4.01
CA LEU A 136 10.75 -9.58 4.74
C LEU A 136 9.79 -8.73 5.60
N LEU A 137 9.98 -7.41 5.68
CA LEU A 137 9.03 -6.54 6.38
C LEU A 137 7.60 -6.63 5.80
N PRO A 138 7.38 -6.60 4.46
CA PRO A 138 6.03 -6.76 3.90
C PRO A 138 5.37 -8.10 4.24
N VAL A 139 6.13 -9.14 4.58
CA VAL A 139 5.58 -10.41 5.09
C VAL A 139 4.78 -10.14 6.36
N ILE A 140 5.44 -9.57 7.37
CA ILE A 140 4.84 -9.39 8.71
C ILE A 140 3.88 -8.19 8.77
N GLU A 141 4.00 -7.24 7.86
CA GLU A 141 3.15 -6.04 7.80
C GLU A 141 1.81 -6.32 7.07
N SER A 142 1.88 -6.86 5.86
CA SER A 142 0.72 -6.95 4.96
C SER A 142 0.50 -8.34 4.35
N ALA A 143 1.41 -9.29 4.62
CA ALA A 143 1.49 -10.54 3.88
C ALA A 143 1.57 -10.29 2.36
N TYR A 144 2.37 -9.29 1.96
CA TYR A 144 2.54 -8.84 0.58
C TYR A 144 1.23 -8.47 -0.14
N ASP A 145 0.23 -7.99 0.61
CA ASP A 145 -1.05 -7.51 0.05
C ASP A 145 -1.02 -5.98 -0.12
N PRO A 146 -0.96 -5.45 -1.35
CA PRO A 146 -0.91 -4.00 -1.56
C PRO A 146 -2.22 -3.30 -1.20
N PHE A 147 -3.32 -4.03 -0.97
CA PHE A 147 -4.57 -3.47 -0.46
C PHE A 147 -4.74 -3.68 1.06
N ALA A 148 -3.74 -4.21 1.76
CA ALA A 148 -3.80 -4.39 3.20
C ALA A 148 -4.08 -3.06 3.90
N TYR A 149 -5.04 -3.06 4.82
CA TYR A 149 -5.43 -1.88 5.58
C TYR A 149 -5.60 -2.23 7.06
N SER A 150 -4.91 -1.50 7.93
CA SER A 150 -4.99 -1.72 9.37
C SER A 150 -6.00 -0.80 10.04
N HIS A 151 -6.41 -1.19 11.25
CA HIS A 151 -7.24 -0.35 12.12
C HIS A 151 -6.58 1.00 12.48
N GLY A 152 -5.24 1.06 12.43
CA GLY A 152 -4.45 2.29 12.62
C GLY A 152 -4.40 3.17 11.37
N ARG A 153 -5.17 2.84 10.34
CA ARG A 153 -5.15 3.45 9.00
C ARG A 153 -3.86 3.23 8.23
N ALA A 154 -3.05 2.26 8.62
CA ALA A 154 -1.90 1.83 7.84
C ALA A 154 -2.38 1.18 6.53
N SER A 155 -1.67 1.39 5.42
CA SER A 155 -2.09 0.91 4.10
C SER A 155 -0.89 0.39 3.30
N GLY A 156 -1.14 -0.61 2.44
CA GLY A 156 -0.20 -1.13 1.45
C GLY A 156 0.85 -2.09 1.98
N LEU A 157 1.82 -2.43 1.13
CA LEU A 157 2.83 -3.47 1.41
C LEU A 157 3.58 -3.20 2.72
N TRP A 158 3.97 -1.94 2.90
CA TRP A 158 4.78 -1.43 4.00
C TRP A 158 3.97 -0.88 5.18
N GLN A 159 2.63 -0.94 5.12
CA GLN A 159 1.73 -0.48 6.19
C GLN A 159 2.03 0.96 6.68
N PHE A 160 2.15 1.90 5.75
CA PHE A 160 2.31 3.31 6.11
C PHE A 160 1.01 3.91 6.65
N ILE A 161 1.08 4.57 7.82
CA ILE A 161 0.01 5.49 8.26
C ILE A 161 0.08 6.81 7.48
N PRO A 162 -1.03 7.56 7.32
CA PRO A 162 -1.06 8.76 6.47
C PRO A 162 -0.05 9.84 6.87
N ALA A 163 0.20 10.03 8.18
CA ALA A 163 1.12 11.05 8.66
C ALA A 163 2.58 10.74 8.25
N THR A 164 3.02 9.50 8.48
CA THR A 164 4.35 9.02 8.07
C THR A 164 4.49 9.01 6.55
N ALA A 165 3.47 8.57 5.83
CA ALA A 165 3.47 8.56 4.37
C ALA A 165 3.77 9.97 3.79
N ARG A 166 3.08 11.01 4.29
CA ARG A 166 3.32 12.39 3.86
C ARG A 166 4.69 12.92 4.25
N LEU A 167 5.23 12.49 5.40
CA LEU A 167 6.58 12.87 5.83
C LEU A 167 7.67 12.31 4.90
N HIS A 168 7.39 11.17 4.25
CA HIS A 168 8.27 10.51 3.29
C HIS A 168 7.76 10.65 1.85
N ASP A 169 7.15 11.80 1.51
CA ASP A 169 6.77 12.20 0.16
C ASP A 169 5.83 11.25 -0.59
N ILE A 170 5.08 10.41 0.12
CA ILE A 170 4.06 9.58 -0.50
C ILE A 170 2.83 10.43 -0.78
N ARG A 171 2.45 10.48 -2.06
CA ARG A 171 1.23 11.16 -2.50
C ARG A 171 -0.02 10.40 -2.08
N ILE A 172 -0.98 11.11 -1.48
CA ILE A 172 -2.29 10.56 -1.11
C ILE A 172 -3.36 11.58 -1.48
N ASP A 173 -4.21 11.24 -2.44
CA ASP A 173 -5.38 11.99 -2.85
C ASP A 173 -6.52 11.04 -3.31
N TRP A 174 -7.58 11.61 -3.88
CA TRP A 174 -8.75 10.87 -4.33
C TRP A 174 -8.44 9.82 -5.40
N TRP A 175 -7.51 10.11 -6.29
CA TRP A 175 -7.16 9.27 -7.43
C TRP A 175 -6.06 8.28 -7.08
N TYR A 176 -5.19 8.64 -6.14
CA TYR A 176 -3.95 7.92 -5.89
C TYR A 176 -3.61 7.83 -4.40
N ASP A 177 -3.35 6.62 -3.91
CA ASP A 177 -2.77 6.35 -2.60
C ASP A 177 -1.43 5.62 -2.79
N GLY A 178 -0.34 6.40 -2.85
CA GLY A 178 1.02 5.88 -3.09
C GLY A 178 1.52 4.92 -2.02
N ARG A 179 0.82 4.80 -0.88
CA ARG A 179 1.14 3.77 0.13
C ARG A 179 0.93 2.35 -0.42
N ARG A 180 0.02 2.20 -1.39
CA ARG A 180 -0.31 0.93 -2.06
C ARG A 180 0.49 0.71 -3.34
N ASP A 181 1.16 1.75 -3.85
CA ASP A 181 2.05 1.65 -5.01
C ASP A 181 3.40 1.08 -4.58
N VAL A 182 3.82 -0.03 -5.18
CA VAL A 182 5.06 -0.73 -4.78
C VAL A 182 6.30 0.14 -4.98
N ILE A 183 6.34 1.03 -5.97
CA ILE A 183 7.51 1.87 -6.24
C ILE A 183 7.60 2.97 -5.19
N ASP A 184 6.52 3.74 -5.03
CA ASP A 184 6.51 4.88 -4.10
C ASP A 184 6.66 4.43 -2.65
N SER A 185 5.96 3.35 -2.27
CA SER A 185 6.02 2.85 -0.89
C SER A 185 7.35 2.18 -0.55
N THR A 186 8.02 1.53 -1.50
CA THR A 186 9.32 0.89 -1.26
C THR A 186 10.44 1.93 -1.13
N ASP A 187 10.48 2.95 -1.99
CA ASP A 187 11.45 4.04 -1.83
C ASP A 187 11.24 4.79 -0.51
N ALA A 188 9.98 5.08 -0.16
CA ALA A 188 9.66 5.72 1.12
C ALA A 188 10.03 4.85 2.32
N ALA A 189 9.82 3.53 2.25
CA ALA A 189 10.22 2.60 3.30
C ALA A 189 11.73 2.58 3.51
N ALA A 190 12.51 2.53 2.42
CA ALA A 190 13.96 2.58 2.50
C ALA A 190 14.44 3.88 3.17
N ARG A 191 13.94 5.05 2.71
CA ARG A 191 14.27 6.34 3.33
C ARG A 191 13.84 6.42 4.80
N TYR A 192 12.70 5.83 5.15
CA TYR A 192 12.22 5.83 6.53
C TYR A 192 13.09 4.96 7.43
N LEU A 193 13.51 3.79 6.97
CA LEU A 193 14.41 2.90 7.72
C LEU A 193 15.78 3.56 7.94
N GLU A 194 16.37 4.17 6.91
CA GLU A 194 17.61 4.96 7.04
C GLU A 194 17.46 6.09 8.06
N HIS A 195 16.34 6.83 7.98
CA HIS A 195 16.05 7.90 8.95
C HIS A 195 15.97 7.34 10.38
N LEU A 196 15.24 6.25 10.60
CA LEU A 196 15.08 5.65 11.92
C LEU A 196 16.41 5.12 12.47
N TYR A 197 17.25 4.54 11.63
CA TYR A 197 18.57 4.03 12.03
C TYR A 197 19.42 5.11 12.68
N GLY A 198 19.64 6.24 11.99
CA GLY A 198 20.42 7.35 12.54
C GLY A 198 19.77 7.97 13.78
N ARG A 199 18.43 7.97 13.87
CA ARG A 199 17.70 8.49 15.03
C ARG A 199 17.75 7.56 16.25
N MET A 200 17.99 6.26 16.03
CA MET A 200 18.07 5.24 17.08
C MET A 200 19.50 4.94 17.52
N GLY A 201 20.49 5.73 17.07
CA GLY A 201 21.89 5.55 17.44
C GLY A 201 22.54 4.37 16.72
N ASP A 202 22.20 4.20 15.43
CA ASP A 202 22.79 3.20 14.54
C ASP A 202 22.52 1.75 15.02
N ASP A 203 21.32 1.52 15.55
CA ASP A 203 20.82 0.20 15.97
C ASP A 203 19.56 -0.18 15.16
N TRP A 204 19.69 -1.19 14.31
CA TRP A 204 18.59 -1.68 13.47
C TRP A 204 17.43 -2.27 14.26
N LEU A 205 17.66 -2.93 15.41
CA LEU A 205 16.58 -3.50 16.21
C LEU A 205 15.75 -2.39 16.87
N LEU A 206 16.40 -1.32 17.33
CA LEU A 206 15.70 -0.14 17.82
C LEU A 206 15.00 0.60 16.68
N ALA A 207 15.60 0.70 15.50
CA ALA A 207 14.99 1.30 14.32
C ALA A 207 13.71 0.54 13.90
N LEU A 208 13.76 -0.79 13.85
CA LEU A 208 12.60 -1.64 13.58
C LEU A 208 11.51 -1.50 14.65
N ALA A 209 11.88 -1.41 15.92
CA ALA A 209 10.91 -1.12 16.98
C ALA A 209 10.24 0.24 16.76
N ALA A 210 11.03 1.26 16.38
CA ALA A 210 10.55 2.60 16.10
C ALA A 210 9.69 2.67 14.83
N TYR A 211 9.95 1.83 13.84
CA TYR A 211 9.11 1.68 12.64
C TYR A 211 7.70 1.25 13.04
N ASN A 212 7.59 0.23 13.90
CA ASN A 212 6.29 -0.31 14.34
C ASN A 212 5.52 0.65 15.28
N THR A 213 6.20 1.24 16.27
CA THR A 213 5.51 1.97 17.36
C THR A 213 5.68 3.49 17.29
N GLY A 214 6.55 3.98 16.42
CA GLY A 214 6.98 5.37 16.32
C GLY A 214 8.19 5.71 17.19
N GLU A 215 9.09 6.53 16.64
CA GLU A 215 10.33 7.02 17.27
C GLU A 215 10.14 7.51 18.70
N GLY A 216 9.12 8.35 18.94
CA GLY A 216 8.94 9.02 20.23
C GLY A 216 8.74 8.05 21.40
N ARG A 217 8.08 6.91 21.15
CA ARG A 217 7.85 5.87 22.17
C ARG A 217 9.12 5.12 22.51
N VAL A 218 9.89 4.72 21.48
CA VAL A 218 11.18 4.04 21.69
C VAL A 218 12.16 4.96 22.41
N ARG A 219 12.30 6.22 21.97
CA ARG A 219 13.15 7.21 22.66
C ARG A 219 12.73 7.47 24.09
N SER A 220 11.42 7.46 24.38
CA SER A 220 10.92 7.57 25.75
C SER A 220 11.32 6.36 26.61
N ALA A 221 11.23 5.14 26.05
CA ALA A 221 11.67 3.93 26.72
C ALA A 221 13.19 3.93 26.97
N ILE A 222 13.99 4.36 26.00
CA ILE A 222 15.46 4.53 26.16
C ILE A 222 15.77 5.52 27.28
N ARG A 223 15.16 6.72 27.27
CA ARG A 223 15.36 7.72 28.34
C ARG A 223 14.98 7.19 29.71
N LYS A 224 13.92 6.37 29.78
CA LYS A 224 13.49 5.72 31.02
C LYS A 224 14.54 4.73 31.51
N ASN A 225 15.04 3.83 30.66
CA ASN A 225 16.06 2.86 31.06
C ASN A 225 17.38 3.54 31.45
N ASN A 226 17.81 4.59 30.74
CA ASN A 226 18.98 5.38 31.09
C ASN A 226 18.85 6.02 32.49
N ARG A 227 17.71 6.63 32.81
CA ARG A 227 17.47 7.19 34.16
C ARG A 227 17.50 6.11 35.23
N ASP A 228 16.98 4.93 34.91
CA ASP A 228 16.95 3.78 35.81
C ASP A 228 18.27 2.97 35.79
N LYS A 229 19.33 3.44 35.09
CA LYS A 229 20.64 2.78 34.90
C LYS A 229 20.55 1.33 34.39
N ARG A 230 19.65 1.09 33.43
CA ARG A 230 19.48 -0.20 32.74
C ARG A 230 19.96 -0.11 31.29
N GLU A 231 20.26 -1.26 30.70
CA GLU A 231 20.56 -1.39 29.28
C GLU A 231 19.44 -0.81 28.39
N THR A 232 19.83 -0.26 27.24
CA THR A 232 18.92 0.47 26.33
C THR A 232 18.74 -0.22 24.99
N ASP A 233 19.31 -1.40 24.81
CA ASP A 233 19.09 -2.23 23.62
C ASP A 233 17.62 -2.67 23.55
N TYR A 234 17.19 -3.07 22.35
CA TYR A 234 15.81 -3.50 22.11
C TYR A 234 15.32 -4.56 23.11
N TRP A 235 16.19 -5.49 23.52
CA TRP A 235 15.77 -6.61 24.36
C TRP A 235 15.45 -6.17 25.79
N SER A 236 16.07 -5.08 26.24
CA SER A 236 15.95 -4.52 27.59
C SER A 236 14.87 -3.43 27.71
N LEU A 237 14.35 -2.91 26.60
CA LEU A 237 13.31 -1.87 26.61
C LEU A 237 11.93 -2.40 26.98
N LYS A 238 11.25 -1.69 27.89
CA LYS A 238 9.83 -1.93 28.18
C LYS A 238 8.94 -1.25 27.14
N LEU A 239 8.56 -2.01 26.11
CA LEU A 239 7.68 -1.57 25.02
C LEU A 239 6.27 -2.19 25.14
N SER A 240 5.37 -1.81 24.23
CA SER A 240 4.04 -2.42 24.14
C SER A 240 4.16 -3.92 23.79
N ARG A 241 3.15 -4.74 24.10
CA ARG A 241 3.18 -6.18 23.77
C ARG A 241 3.37 -6.43 22.28
N GLU A 242 2.73 -5.61 21.44
CA GLU A 242 2.81 -5.69 19.98
C GLU A 242 4.24 -5.40 19.51
N THR A 243 4.83 -4.29 19.94
CA THR A 243 6.18 -3.88 19.55
C THR A 243 7.27 -4.80 20.13
N THR A 244 7.03 -5.38 21.30
CA THR A 244 7.92 -6.37 21.95
C THR A 244 7.97 -7.70 21.17
N ALA A 245 6.93 -8.00 20.39
CA ALA A 245 6.85 -9.17 19.52
C ALA A 245 7.24 -8.86 18.06
N TYR A 246 7.16 -7.60 17.63
CA TYR A 246 7.40 -7.19 16.25
C TYR A 246 8.79 -7.58 15.71
N VAL A 247 9.86 -7.14 16.38
CA VAL A 247 11.24 -7.44 15.94
C VAL A 247 11.52 -8.95 16.00
N PRO A 248 11.19 -9.69 17.09
CA PRO A 248 11.32 -11.14 17.10
C PRO A 248 10.59 -11.85 15.97
N ARG A 249 9.43 -11.32 15.54
CA ARG A 249 8.67 -11.89 14.44
C ARG A 249 9.38 -11.72 13.11
N LEU A 250 10.00 -10.56 12.86
CA LEU A 250 10.84 -10.36 11.68
C LEU A 250 12.04 -11.31 11.71
N LEU A 251 12.78 -11.35 12.82
CA LEU A 251 13.97 -12.19 12.92
C LEU A 251 13.64 -13.68 12.77
N ALA A 252 12.48 -14.12 13.28
CA ALA A 252 12.00 -15.49 13.12
C ALA A 252 11.73 -15.87 11.66
N ILE A 253 11.09 -14.98 10.88
CA ILE A 253 10.89 -15.26 9.45
C ILE A 253 12.20 -15.20 8.68
N CYS A 254 13.14 -14.32 9.05
CA CYS A 254 14.49 -14.29 8.46
C CYS A 254 15.23 -15.61 8.70
N ALA A 255 15.21 -16.12 9.93
CA ALA A 255 15.82 -17.41 10.28
C ALA A 255 15.20 -18.58 9.49
N ILE A 256 13.89 -18.56 9.29
CA ILE A 256 13.20 -19.58 8.48
C ILE A 256 13.59 -19.47 7.00
N ILE A 257 13.68 -18.27 6.43
CA ILE A 257 14.07 -18.08 5.03
C ILE A 257 15.55 -18.38 4.80
N ALA A 258 16.40 -18.16 5.81
CA ALA A 258 17.81 -18.54 5.79
C ALA A 258 17.97 -20.06 5.59
N GLU A 259 17.18 -20.86 6.31
CA GLU A 259 17.29 -22.33 6.29
C GLU A 259 15.91 -23.01 6.28
N PRO A 260 15.10 -22.90 5.20
CA PRO A 260 13.71 -23.35 5.21
C PRO A 260 13.57 -24.86 5.42
N GLU A 261 14.50 -25.65 4.89
CA GLU A 261 14.53 -27.10 5.02
C GLU A 261 14.72 -27.55 6.48
N ALA A 262 15.51 -26.82 7.27
CA ALA A 262 15.73 -27.10 8.69
C ALA A 262 14.42 -26.98 9.51
N PHE A 263 13.44 -26.24 9.00
CA PHE A 263 12.12 -26.08 9.60
C PHE A 263 11.03 -26.91 8.89
N GLY A 264 11.41 -27.79 7.94
CA GLY A 264 10.47 -28.61 7.18
C GLY A 264 9.57 -27.80 6.23
N LEU A 265 10.06 -26.66 5.75
CA LEU A 265 9.35 -25.76 4.85
C LEU A 265 10.02 -25.74 3.48
N GLU A 266 9.22 -25.54 2.44
CA GLU A 266 9.71 -25.34 1.07
C GLU A 266 9.37 -23.92 0.63
N VAL A 267 10.37 -23.23 0.06
CA VAL A 267 10.21 -21.89 -0.52
C VAL A 267 10.42 -22.02 -2.01
N LYS A 268 9.38 -21.69 -2.78
CA LYS A 268 9.45 -21.72 -4.24
C LYS A 268 10.46 -20.70 -4.74
N SER A 269 11.33 -21.16 -5.63
CA SER A 269 12.32 -20.34 -6.32
C SER A 269 11.65 -19.21 -7.11
N ILE A 270 12.26 -18.04 -7.11
CA ILE A 270 11.85 -16.85 -7.86
C ILE A 270 13.09 -16.32 -8.58
N LYS A 271 13.06 -16.28 -9.91
CA LYS A 271 14.18 -15.77 -10.71
C LYS A 271 14.47 -14.30 -10.44
N ASN A 272 15.76 -13.93 -10.49
CA ASN A 272 16.22 -12.54 -10.44
C ASN A 272 15.96 -11.82 -11.77
N GLU A 273 14.69 -11.69 -12.15
CA GLU A 273 14.23 -10.96 -13.32
C GLU A 273 13.04 -10.05 -12.95
N PRO A 274 12.89 -8.89 -13.61
CA PRO A 274 11.75 -8.03 -13.37
C PRO A 274 10.45 -8.74 -13.74
N TYR A 275 9.48 -8.75 -12.80
CA TYR A 275 8.14 -9.25 -13.10
C TYR A 275 7.38 -8.29 -14.02
N TRP A 276 7.65 -7.00 -13.91
CA TRP A 276 6.93 -5.92 -14.57
C TRP A 276 7.84 -4.76 -14.95
N GLU A 277 7.35 -3.93 -15.87
CA GLU A 277 7.96 -2.67 -16.28
C GLU A 277 6.99 -1.50 -16.07
N VAL A 278 7.55 -0.31 -15.91
CA VAL A 278 6.80 0.95 -15.81
C VAL A 278 6.63 1.54 -17.21
N ILE A 279 5.38 1.66 -17.66
CA ILE A 279 5.04 2.25 -18.95
C ILE A 279 4.48 3.64 -18.74
N ASP A 280 5.11 4.65 -19.36
CA ASP A 280 4.56 6.00 -19.45
C ASP A 280 3.44 6.02 -20.51
N ILE A 281 2.20 6.11 -20.03
CA ILE A 281 1.00 6.08 -20.87
C ILE A 281 0.64 7.48 -21.42
N LYS A 282 1.41 8.52 -21.09
CA LYS A 282 1.33 9.92 -21.58
C LYS A 282 0.08 10.71 -21.18
N SER A 283 -1.09 10.08 -21.17
CA SER A 283 -2.37 10.67 -20.79
C SER A 283 -3.19 9.68 -19.97
N PRO A 284 -4.25 10.13 -19.27
CA PRO A 284 -5.00 9.23 -18.40
C PRO A 284 -5.59 8.04 -19.17
N LEU A 285 -5.67 6.89 -18.50
CA LEU A 285 -6.17 5.64 -19.06
C LEU A 285 -7.02 4.93 -18.00
N ASP A 286 -8.17 4.44 -18.44
CA ASP A 286 -9.01 3.55 -17.64
C ASP A 286 -8.28 2.23 -17.38
N LEU A 287 -8.30 1.74 -16.14
CA LEU A 287 -7.57 0.54 -15.73
C LEU A 287 -8.18 -0.73 -16.34
N ASP A 288 -9.50 -0.80 -16.54
CA ASP A 288 -10.11 -1.93 -17.26
C ASP A 288 -9.72 -1.89 -18.74
N LYS A 289 -9.65 -0.69 -19.34
CA LYS A 289 -9.11 -0.53 -20.71
C LYS A 289 -7.63 -0.94 -20.76
N ALA A 290 -6.83 -0.56 -19.77
CA ALA A 290 -5.42 -0.97 -19.71
C ALA A 290 -5.27 -2.50 -19.61
N ALA A 291 -6.13 -3.17 -18.83
CA ALA A 291 -6.15 -4.63 -18.70
C ALA A 291 -6.52 -5.30 -20.04
N GLU A 292 -7.49 -4.74 -20.76
CA GLU A 292 -7.88 -5.17 -22.11
C GLU A 292 -6.71 -5.05 -23.09
N LEU A 293 -6.02 -3.90 -23.13
CA LEU A 293 -4.85 -3.70 -24.00
C LEU A 293 -3.71 -4.68 -23.69
N ALA A 294 -3.52 -4.99 -22.39
CA ALA A 294 -2.51 -5.92 -21.92
C ALA A 294 -2.91 -7.40 -22.07
N GLU A 295 -4.18 -7.69 -22.38
CA GLU A 295 -4.73 -9.05 -22.36
C GLU A 295 -4.49 -9.78 -21.04
N MET A 296 -4.90 -9.14 -19.95
CA MET A 296 -4.82 -9.73 -18.61
C MET A 296 -6.10 -9.47 -17.81
N ASP A 297 -6.25 -10.24 -16.72
CA ASP A 297 -7.37 -10.03 -15.81
C ASP A 297 -7.31 -8.64 -15.17
N SER A 298 -8.46 -7.96 -15.13
CA SER A 298 -8.56 -6.62 -14.54
C SER A 298 -8.10 -6.62 -13.07
N ARG A 299 -8.44 -7.63 -12.28
CA ARG A 299 -8.02 -7.72 -10.87
C ARG A 299 -6.50 -7.82 -10.74
N ASP A 300 -5.85 -8.57 -11.61
CA ASP A 300 -4.39 -8.68 -11.60
C ASP A 300 -3.70 -7.37 -11.98
N LEU A 301 -4.24 -6.63 -12.96
CA LEU A 301 -3.73 -5.31 -13.32
C LEU A 301 -3.91 -4.33 -12.15
N HIS A 302 -5.10 -4.31 -11.55
CA HIS A 302 -5.39 -3.46 -10.38
C HIS A 302 -4.50 -3.83 -9.19
N GLN A 303 -4.17 -5.10 -8.99
CA GLN A 303 -3.27 -5.52 -7.91
C GLN A 303 -1.84 -5.00 -8.12
N LEU A 304 -1.33 -5.00 -9.36
CA LEU A 304 -0.03 -4.41 -9.68
C LEU A 304 -0.04 -2.89 -9.57
N ASN A 305 -1.19 -2.27 -9.86
CA ASN A 305 -1.40 -0.83 -9.90
C ASN A 305 -2.25 -0.33 -8.72
N ALA A 306 -2.10 -0.94 -7.55
CA ALA A 306 -2.96 -0.74 -6.38
C ALA A 306 -2.93 0.69 -5.80
N GLY A 307 -1.96 1.51 -6.22
CA GLY A 307 -1.90 2.94 -5.92
C GLY A 307 -3.08 3.71 -6.50
N TYR A 308 -3.68 3.28 -7.60
CA TYR A 308 -4.84 3.96 -8.18
C TYR A 308 -6.13 3.55 -7.45
N ASN A 309 -6.79 4.52 -6.82
CA ASN A 309 -8.02 4.31 -6.05
C ASN A 309 -9.27 4.24 -6.93
N GLN A 310 -9.18 4.72 -8.16
CA GLN A 310 -10.31 4.89 -9.07
C GLN A 310 -10.14 3.99 -10.30
N TRP A 311 -11.17 3.96 -11.14
CA TRP A 311 -11.19 3.21 -12.41
C TRP A 311 -10.19 3.73 -13.45
N SER A 312 -9.52 4.85 -13.20
CA SER A 312 -8.58 5.47 -14.13
C SER A 312 -7.36 5.99 -13.37
N THR A 313 -6.24 6.11 -14.10
CA THR A 313 -5.07 6.84 -13.62
C THR A 313 -5.39 8.31 -13.36
N HIS A 314 -4.56 8.97 -12.54
CA HIS A 314 -4.69 10.38 -12.18
C HIS A 314 -4.79 11.29 -13.43
N PRO A 315 -5.73 12.26 -13.51
CA PRO A 315 -5.92 13.15 -14.66
C PRO A 315 -4.70 14.03 -15.03
N GLU A 316 -3.98 14.49 -14.02
CA GLU A 316 -2.80 15.37 -14.15
C GLU A 316 -1.47 14.60 -14.08
N GLY A 317 -1.53 13.26 -14.00
CA GLY A 317 -0.37 12.41 -13.84
C GLY A 317 0.20 12.30 -12.41
N PRO A 318 1.30 11.56 -12.22
CA PRO A 318 2.07 10.88 -13.27
C PRO A 318 1.25 9.77 -13.97
N HIS A 319 1.33 9.77 -15.31
CA HIS A 319 0.64 8.84 -16.19
C HIS A 319 1.51 7.60 -16.39
N ARG A 320 1.62 6.76 -15.37
CA ARG A 320 2.40 5.52 -15.43
C ARG A 320 1.53 4.31 -15.11
N LEU A 321 1.84 3.15 -15.70
CA LEU A 321 1.27 1.87 -15.29
C LEU A 321 2.36 0.82 -15.20
N ILE A 322 2.23 -0.05 -14.21
CA ILE A 322 3.03 -1.25 -14.06
C ILE A 322 2.37 -2.36 -14.89
N ILE A 323 3.10 -2.89 -15.88
CA ILE A 323 2.64 -3.93 -16.80
C ILE A 323 3.61 -5.12 -16.73
N PRO A 324 3.12 -6.38 -16.63
CA PRO A 324 4.01 -7.54 -16.67
C PRO A 324 4.91 -7.55 -17.90
N VAL A 325 6.19 -7.89 -17.75
CA VAL A 325 7.21 -7.83 -18.83
C VAL A 325 6.75 -8.56 -20.09
N ASN A 326 6.13 -9.73 -19.93
CA ASN A 326 5.60 -10.54 -21.03
C ASN A 326 4.39 -9.92 -21.77
N ARG A 327 3.82 -8.81 -21.28
CA ARG A 327 2.70 -8.07 -21.89
C ARG A 327 3.10 -6.71 -22.44
N VAL A 328 4.31 -6.20 -22.13
CA VAL A 328 4.75 -4.84 -22.48
C VAL A 328 4.70 -4.56 -23.97
N ILE A 329 5.26 -5.45 -24.81
CA ILE A 329 5.32 -5.25 -26.27
C ILE A 329 3.91 -5.11 -26.85
N ARG A 330 2.99 -5.96 -26.40
CA ARG A 330 1.60 -5.93 -26.84
C ARG A 330 0.88 -4.68 -26.35
N PHE A 331 0.97 -4.41 -25.05
CA PHE A 331 0.33 -3.26 -24.42
C PHE A 331 0.75 -1.96 -25.10
N THR A 332 2.06 -1.75 -25.29
CA THR A 332 2.58 -0.55 -25.94
C THR A 332 2.16 -0.42 -27.41
N LYS A 333 2.09 -1.53 -28.16
CA LYS A 333 1.57 -1.53 -29.53
C LYS A 333 0.08 -1.16 -29.57
N ALA A 334 -0.73 -1.75 -28.70
CA ALA A 334 -2.16 -1.47 -28.62
C ALA A 334 -2.43 -0.03 -28.15
N LEU A 335 -1.67 0.44 -27.17
CA LEU A 335 -1.74 1.81 -26.64
C LEU A 335 -1.43 2.87 -27.70
N LYS A 336 -0.45 2.62 -28.58
CA LYS A 336 -0.10 3.53 -29.69
C LYS A 336 -1.24 3.68 -30.70
N ASN A 337 -2.03 2.63 -30.89
CA ASN A 337 -3.15 2.62 -31.83
C ASN A 337 -4.46 3.11 -31.19
N LEU A 338 -4.47 3.35 -29.87
CA LEU A 338 -5.68 3.72 -29.15
C LEU A 338 -5.96 5.23 -29.30
N GLY A 339 -7.11 5.57 -29.89
CA GLY A 339 -7.55 6.96 -30.01
C GLY A 339 -7.77 7.61 -28.63
N SER A 340 -7.55 8.93 -28.53
CA SER A 340 -7.69 9.68 -27.26
C SER A 340 -9.08 9.54 -26.63
N GLN A 341 -10.12 9.38 -27.44
CA GLN A 341 -11.52 9.20 -27.01
C GLN A 341 -11.80 7.80 -26.43
N GLU A 342 -10.98 6.80 -26.77
CA GLU A 342 -11.17 5.41 -26.34
C GLU A 342 -10.42 5.07 -25.04
N ARG A 343 -9.51 5.95 -24.61
CA ARG A 343 -8.68 5.76 -23.41
C ARG A 343 -9.48 5.75 -22.12
N LEU A 344 -10.61 6.45 -22.10
CA LEU A 344 -11.34 6.73 -20.89
C LEU A 344 -12.83 6.49 -21.17
N SER A 345 -13.47 5.74 -20.29
CA SER A 345 -14.90 5.51 -20.39
C SER A 345 -15.68 6.71 -19.88
N TRP A 346 -16.13 7.53 -20.83
CA TRP A 346 -16.90 8.72 -20.56
C TRP A 346 -18.40 8.51 -20.75
N THR A 347 -19.20 9.10 -19.87
CA THR A 347 -20.60 9.36 -20.14
C THR A 347 -20.77 10.86 -20.40
N ARG A 348 -21.31 11.23 -21.56
CA ARG A 348 -21.77 12.61 -21.79
C ARG A 348 -23.06 12.85 -21.02
N TYR A 349 -23.03 13.83 -20.13
CA TYR A 349 -24.18 14.24 -19.34
C TYR A 349 -24.61 15.65 -19.75
N ARG A 350 -25.88 15.83 -20.06
CA ARG A 350 -26.43 17.15 -20.35
C ARG A 350 -26.80 17.84 -19.04
N ILE A 351 -26.16 18.98 -18.76
CA ILE A 351 -26.35 19.74 -17.54
C ILE A 351 -27.81 20.21 -17.47
N ALA A 352 -28.53 19.80 -16.44
CA ALA A 352 -29.89 20.22 -16.17
C ALA A 352 -29.91 21.51 -15.35
N SER A 353 -31.03 22.23 -15.39
CA SER A 353 -31.23 23.39 -14.51
C SER A 353 -31.15 22.96 -13.04
N GLY A 354 -30.38 23.68 -12.23
CA GLY A 354 -30.13 23.35 -10.82
C GLY A 354 -28.97 22.39 -10.57
N ASP A 355 -28.31 21.87 -11.61
CA ASP A 355 -27.08 21.10 -11.43
C ASP A 355 -25.94 21.98 -10.93
N THR A 356 -25.12 21.41 -10.05
CA THR A 356 -23.83 21.99 -9.64
C THR A 356 -22.75 20.93 -9.74
N LEU A 357 -21.48 21.33 -9.88
CA LEU A 357 -20.39 20.37 -9.88
C LEU A 357 -20.39 19.47 -8.65
N GLY A 358 -20.77 19.99 -7.48
CA GLY A 358 -20.85 19.20 -6.24
C GLY A 358 -21.96 18.13 -6.29
N VAL A 359 -23.15 18.51 -6.79
CA VAL A 359 -24.28 17.57 -6.95
C VAL A 359 -23.95 16.50 -7.99
N LEU A 360 -23.35 16.89 -9.11
CA LEU A 360 -22.94 15.95 -10.16
C LEU A 360 -21.80 15.04 -9.69
N ALA A 361 -20.80 15.58 -8.98
CA ALA A 361 -19.73 14.79 -8.40
C ALA A 361 -20.27 13.68 -7.50
N LYS A 362 -21.19 14.03 -6.58
CA LYS A 362 -21.85 13.07 -5.71
C LYS A 362 -22.72 12.07 -6.46
N ARG A 363 -23.48 12.53 -7.47
CA ARG A 363 -24.38 11.68 -8.28
C ARG A 363 -23.61 10.61 -9.05
N PHE A 364 -22.46 10.98 -9.60
CA PHE A 364 -21.66 10.13 -10.48
C PHE A 364 -20.45 9.51 -9.78
N ASN A 365 -20.41 9.54 -8.44
CA ASN A 365 -19.35 8.96 -7.63
C ASN A 365 -17.94 9.41 -8.04
N THR A 366 -17.77 10.71 -8.20
CA THR A 366 -16.53 11.39 -8.58
C THR A 366 -16.33 12.65 -7.72
N THR A 367 -15.32 13.48 -8.00
CA THR A 367 -15.07 14.73 -7.27
C THR A 367 -15.29 15.95 -8.16
N THR A 368 -15.50 17.12 -7.53
CA THR A 368 -15.58 18.38 -8.28
C THR A 368 -14.26 18.70 -8.98
N SER A 369 -13.12 18.36 -8.37
CA SER A 369 -11.79 18.49 -8.97
C SER A 369 -11.65 17.59 -10.20
N ALA A 370 -12.07 16.32 -10.11
CA ALA A 370 -12.13 15.40 -11.24
C ALA A 370 -12.96 15.97 -12.39
N LEU A 371 -14.22 16.35 -12.13
CA LEU A 371 -15.10 16.94 -13.15
C LEU A 371 -14.50 18.21 -13.76
N ARG A 372 -13.83 19.05 -12.97
CA ARG A 372 -13.16 20.25 -13.47
C ARG A 372 -11.98 19.93 -14.36
N SER A 373 -11.08 19.05 -13.92
CA SER A 373 -9.90 18.66 -14.67
C SER A 373 -10.25 18.05 -16.03
N ILE A 374 -11.33 17.27 -16.08
CA ILE A 374 -11.76 16.54 -17.28
C ILE A 374 -12.47 17.44 -18.30
N ASN A 375 -13.12 18.52 -17.82
CA ASN A 375 -13.90 19.43 -18.66
C ASN A 375 -13.22 20.79 -18.83
N ASP A 376 -11.94 20.90 -18.46
CA ASP A 376 -11.15 22.14 -18.47
C ASP A 376 -11.83 23.32 -17.73
N ILE A 377 -12.54 23.04 -16.64
CA ILE A 377 -13.29 24.05 -15.88
C ILE A 377 -12.41 24.67 -14.79
N LYS A 378 -11.97 25.91 -15.02
CA LYS A 378 -11.12 26.67 -14.08
C LYS A 378 -11.82 27.08 -12.77
N GLY A 379 -13.16 27.04 -12.71
CA GLY A 379 -13.96 27.41 -11.53
C GLY A 379 -15.05 26.40 -11.18
N SER A 380 -16.21 26.87 -10.71
CA SER A 380 -17.38 26.03 -10.41
C SER A 380 -18.54 26.17 -11.39
N LEU A 381 -18.42 27.11 -12.33
CA LEU A 381 -19.50 27.46 -13.25
C LEU A 381 -19.72 26.34 -14.27
N ILE A 382 -20.95 25.84 -14.30
CA ILE A 382 -21.49 24.96 -15.33
C ILE A 382 -22.80 25.56 -15.84
N ILE A 383 -23.05 25.47 -17.14
CA ILE A 383 -24.19 26.13 -17.79
C ILE A 383 -25.23 25.07 -18.15
N ALA A 384 -26.47 25.25 -17.70
CA ALA A 384 -27.57 24.37 -18.04
C ALA A 384 -27.76 24.31 -19.57
N GLY A 385 -28.02 23.10 -20.08
CA GLY A 385 -28.11 22.83 -21.52
C GLY A 385 -26.79 22.37 -22.15
N ASN A 386 -25.63 22.74 -21.58
CA ASN A 386 -24.33 22.30 -22.06
C ASN A 386 -24.07 20.83 -21.70
N SER A 387 -23.11 20.23 -22.39
CA SER A 387 -22.65 18.87 -22.09
C SER A 387 -21.45 18.88 -21.16
N LEU A 388 -21.47 18.02 -20.16
CA LEU A 388 -20.37 17.71 -19.26
C LEU A 388 -19.92 16.27 -19.48
N VAL A 389 -18.62 16.08 -19.65
CA VAL A 389 -17.99 14.77 -19.71
C VAL A 389 -17.85 14.26 -18.27
N ILE A 390 -18.48 13.12 -17.99
CA ILE A 390 -18.43 12.50 -16.68
C ILE A 390 -17.66 11.19 -16.80
N PRO A 391 -16.58 11.01 -16.01
CA PRO A 391 -15.90 9.73 -15.97
C PRO A 391 -16.88 8.71 -15.39
N SER A 392 -17.17 7.66 -16.15
CA SER A 392 -18.08 6.60 -15.73
C SER A 392 -17.33 5.28 -15.78
N ARG A 393 -17.33 4.52 -14.68
CA ARG A 393 -16.85 3.12 -14.70
C ARG A 393 -17.65 2.37 -15.77
N ASN A 394 -16.97 1.90 -16.81
CA ASN A 394 -17.61 1.40 -18.02
C ASN A 394 -18.51 0.19 -17.68
N SER A 395 -19.81 0.40 -17.49
CA SER A 395 -20.77 -0.71 -17.30
C SER A 395 -21.05 -1.48 -18.61
N LYS A 396 -20.31 -1.16 -19.69
CA LYS A 396 -20.52 -1.68 -21.04
C LYS A 396 -19.38 -2.58 -21.57
N SER A 397 -18.31 -2.84 -20.79
CA SER A 397 -17.32 -3.88 -21.13
C SER A 397 -17.81 -5.29 -20.76
N SER A 398 -19.09 -5.56 -21.03
CA SER A 398 -19.72 -6.88 -20.93
C SER A 398 -20.24 -7.29 -22.32
N VAL A 399 -19.34 -7.39 -23.29
CA VAL A 399 -19.55 -8.06 -24.58
C VAL A 399 -18.19 -8.62 -24.99
N SER A 400 -17.78 -9.80 -24.53
CA SER A 400 -18.05 -11.05 -25.26
C SER A 400 -17.72 -12.30 -24.43
N SER A 401 -17.85 -12.25 -23.11
CA SER A 401 -17.88 -13.48 -22.32
C SER A 401 -19.27 -14.09 -22.46
N GLN A 402 -19.36 -15.31 -23.01
CA GLN A 402 -20.57 -16.13 -23.00
C GLN A 402 -21.36 -15.87 -21.71
N SER A 403 -22.62 -15.48 -21.90
CA SER A 403 -23.59 -15.23 -20.87
C SER A 403 -23.68 -16.40 -19.89
N ASN A 404 -23.02 -16.27 -18.74
CA ASN A 404 -23.61 -16.80 -17.52
C ASN A 404 -24.70 -15.79 -17.13
N PRO A 405 -25.98 -16.20 -17.08
CA PRO A 405 -27.07 -15.27 -16.91
C PRO A 405 -26.89 -14.54 -15.57
N ARG A 406 -26.93 -13.19 -15.63
CA ARG A 406 -27.26 -12.39 -14.45
C ARG A 406 -28.50 -13.03 -13.86
N MET A 407 -28.39 -13.64 -12.68
CA MET A 407 -29.54 -14.24 -12.00
C MET A 407 -30.46 -13.11 -11.53
N LYS A 408 -31.28 -12.61 -12.45
CA LYS A 408 -32.41 -11.75 -12.15
C LYS A 408 -33.49 -12.66 -11.58
N THR A 409 -33.68 -12.60 -10.27
CA THR A 409 -34.80 -13.28 -9.62
C THR A 409 -35.84 -12.27 -9.19
N HIS A 410 -37.09 -12.72 -9.04
CA HIS A 410 -38.17 -11.88 -8.55
C HIS A 410 -38.48 -12.27 -7.11
N HIS A 411 -38.53 -11.27 -6.23
CA HIS A 411 -39.01 -11.43 -4.86
C HIS A 411 -40.46 -10.92 -4.79
N VAL A 412 -41.39 -11.79 -4.40
CA VAL A 412 -42.78 -11.40 -4.12
C VAL A 412 -42.84 -10.95 -2.67
N ILE A 413 -43.17 -9.67 -2.45
CA ILE A 413 -43.27 -9.06 -1.13
C ILE A 413 -44.30 -9.82 -0.30
N GLN A 414 -43.91 -10.26 0.90
CA GLN A 414 -44.77 -10.91 1.87
C GLN A 414 -45.20 -9.94 2.98
N LEU A 415 -46.19 -10.34 3.77
CA LEU A 415 -46.63 -9.57 4.93
C LEU A 415 -45.46 -9.41 5.93
N GLY A 416 -45.08 -8.17 6.20
CA GLY A 416 -43.94 -7.85 7.09
C GLY A 416 -42.59 -7.71 6.37
N ASP A 417 -42.57 -7.62 5.04
CA ASP A 417 -41.37 -7.26 4.30
C ASP A 417 -41.16 -5.75 4.19
N SER A 418 -39.88 -5.36 4.17
CA SER A 418 -39.43 -3.99 3.95
C SER A 418 -38.25 -3.98 2.98
N LEU A 419 -38.01 -2.86 2.31
CA LEU A 419 -36.85 -2.70 1.40
C LEU A 419 -35.55 -3.07 2.09
N SER A 420 -35.39 -2.72 3.37
CA SER A 420 -34.23 -3.08 4.18
C SER A 420 -34.09 -4.58 4.40
N LYS A 421 -35.20 -5.27 4.73
CA LYS A 421 -35.20 -6.72 4.97
C LYS A 421 -34.91 -7.50 3.69
N ILE A 422 -35.52 -7.10 2.57
CA ILE A 422 -35.31 -7.71 1.26
C ILE A 422 -33.88 -7.44 0.77
N ALA A 423 -33.39 -6.20 0.86
CA ALA A 423 -32.02 -5.86 0.48
C ALA A 423 -31.00 -6.67 1.29
N ASN A 424 -31.22 -6.80 2.61
CA ASN A 424 -30.36 -7.62 3.47
C ASN A 424 -30.41 -9.11 3.13
N GLN A 425 -31.58 -9.66 2.82
CA GLN A 425 -31.76 -11.07 2.46
C GLN A 425 -30.96 -11.44 1.21
N TYR A 426 -30.85 -10.52 0.24
CA TYR A 426 -30.13 -10.74 -1.01
C TYR A 426 -28.73 -10.08 -1.06
N GLY A 427 -28.24 -9.54 0.07
CA GLY A 427 -26.93 -8.90 0.15
C GLY A 427 -26.79 -7.62 -0.70
N LEU A 428 -27.90 -6.97 -1.02
CA LEU A 428 -27.95 -5.76 -1.84
C LEU A 428 -27.94 -4.50 -0.97
N ARG A 429 -27.41 -3.39 -1.50
CA ARG A 429 -27.65 -2.07 -0.92
C ARG A 429 -29.11 -1.69 -1.18
N ILE A 430 -29.76 -1.05 -0.20
CA ILE A 430 -31.14 -0.53 -0.39
C ILE A 430 -31.19 0.41 -1.60
N SER A 431 -30.16 1.24 -1.82
CA SER A 431 -30.04 2.07 -3.03
C SER A 431 -30.10 1.25 -4.31
N HIS A 432 -29.34 0.14 -4.38
CA HIS A 432 -29.35 -0.75 -5.53
C HIS A 432 -30.74 -1.35 -5.73
N LEU A 433 -31.35 -1.87 -4.68
CA LEU A 433 -32.71 -2.43 -4.75
C LEU A 433 -33.76 -1.40 -5.20
N THR A 434 -33.68 -0.17 -4.70
CA THR A 434 -34.58 0.94 -5.07
C THR A 434 -34.38 1.39 -6.52
N THR A 435 -33.12 1.51 -6.96
CA THR A 435 -32.79 1.92 -8.34
C THR A 435 -33.18 0.84 -9.35
N LEU A 436 -32.95 -0.43 -9.02
CA LEU A 436 -33.29 -1.57 -9.87
C LEU A 436 -34.80 -1.72 -10.10
N ASN A 437 -35.60 -1.29 -9.12
CA ASN A 437 -37.06 -1.39 -9.15
C ASN A 437 -37.77 -0.06 -9.43
N GLY A 438 -37.03 1.04 -9.60
CA GLY A 438 -37.61 2.36 -9.83
C GLY A 438 -38.49 2.87 -8.68
N ILE A 439 -38.21 2.45 -7.44
CA ILE A 439 -39.01 2.77 -6.25
C ILE A 439 -38.24 3.66 -5.28
N SER A 440 -38.93 4.46 -4.48
CA SER A 440 -38.27 5.33 -3.50
C SER A 440 -37.98 4.57 -2.18
N ARG A 441 -37.02 5.06 -1.39
CA ARG A 441 -36.66 4.45 -0.09
C ARG A 441 -37.79 4.51 0.95
N SER A 442 -38.71 5.47 0.80
CA SER A 442 -39.87 5.67 1.66
C SER A 442 -41.15 5.08 1.08
N GLN A 443 -41.07 4.43 -0.08
CA GLN A 443 -42.23 3.84 -0.73
C GLN A 443 -42.76 2.66 0.10
N ILE A 444 -44.06 2.68 0.37
CA ILE A 444 -44.76 1.60 1.06
C ILE A 444 -44.80 0.38 0.14
N LEU A 445 -44.42 -0.79 0.66
CA LEU A 445 -44.45 -2.07 -0.04
C LEU A 445 -45.73 -2.83 0.29
N TYR A 446 -46.43 -3.32 -0.73
CA TYR A 446 -47.67 -4.09 -0.55
C TYR A 446 -47.43 -5.59 -0.73
N PRO A 447 -47.98 -6.46 0.14
CA PRO A 447 -47.93 -7.90 -0.06
C PRO A 447 -48.46 -8.30 -1.44
N GLY A 448 -47.72 -9.16 -2.16
CA GLY A 448 -48.00 -9.58 -3.53
C GLY A 448 -47.28 -8.77 -4.63
N GLN A 449 -46.67 -7.62 -4.29
CA GLN A 449 -45.88 -6.83 -5.23
C GLN A 449 -44.54 -7.53 -5.56
N ARG A 450 -44.12 -7.48 -6.83
CA ARG A 450 -42.87 -8.12 -7.28
C ARG A 450 -41.72 -7.11 -7.34
N LEU A 451 -40.58 -7.45 -6.72
CA LEU A 451 -39.32 -6.73 -6.86
C LEU A 451 -38.30 -7.56 -7.65
N ILE A 452 -37.67 -6.94 -8.63
CA ILE A 452 -36.52 -7.43 -9.37
C ILE A 452 -35.29 -7.38 -8.46
N ILE A 453 -34.61 -8.51 -8.32
CA ILE A 453 -33.37 -8.67 -7.56
C ILE A 453 -32.26 -9.04 -8.54
N SER A 454 -31.15 -8.29 -8.53
CA SER A 454 -29.96 -8.57 -9.35
C SER A 454 -28.74 -8.50 -8.46
N MET A 455 -28.07 -9.63 -8.28
CA MET A 455 -26.79 -9.71 -7.56
C MET A 455 -25.65 -9.46 -8.56
N ASP A 456 -24.85 -8.41 -8.32
CA ASP A 456 -23.68 -8.09 -9.14
C ASP A 456 -22.43 -8.78 -8.56
N GLN A 457 -21.68 -9.52 -9.37
CA GLN A 457 -20.53 -10.32 -8.90
C GLN A 457 -19.24 -9.52 -8.72
N HIS A 458 -19.32 -8.18 -8.62
CA HIS A 458 -18.15 -7.30 -8.63
C HIS A 458 -17.95 -6.46 -7.36
N ASP A 459 -18.77 -6.64 -6.33
CA ASP A 459 -18.44 -6.18 -4.98
C ASP A 459 -17.65 -7.29 -4.26
N VAL A 460 -16.34 -7.10 -4.07
CA VAL A 460 -15.55 -8.04 -3.25
C VAL A 460 -15.92 -7.82 -1.79
N VAL A 461 -16.94 -8.54 -1.32
CA VAL A 461 -17.36 -8.55 0.08
C VAL A 461 -16.60 -9.68 0.79
N ARG A 462 -15.66 -9.32 1.68
CA ARG A 462 -14.95 -10.30 2.52
C ARG A 462 -15.72 -10.50 3.82
N LYS A 463 -16.03 -11.76 4.14
CA LYS A 463 -16.52 -12.19 5.46
C LYS A 463 -15.34 -12.24 6.43
N VAL A 464 -15.40 -11.50 7.52
CA VAL A 464 -14.36 -11.42 8.55
C VAL A 464 -14.97 -11.77 9.90
N ASN A 465 -14.38 -12.73 10.61
CA ASN A 465 -14.73 -13.02 12.00
C ASN A 465 -13.92 -12.09 12.91
N TYR A 466 -14.61 -11.18 13.60
CA TYR A 466 -14.04 -10.17 14.47
C TYR A 466 -14.22 -10.56 15.94
N ARG A 467 -13.12 -10.57 16.69
CA ARG A 467 -13.16 -10.82 18.14
C ARG A 467 -13.24 -9.51 18.90
N VAL A 468 -14.32 -9.35 19.68
CA VAL A 468 -14.65 -8.14 20.44
C VAL A 468 -13.60 -7.89 21.53
N ARG A 469 -13.11 -6.65 21.61
CA ARG A 469 -12.13 -6.23 22.63
C ARG A 469 -12.79 -5.55 23.84
N PRO A 470 -12.11 -5.50 25.01
CA PRO A 470 -12.61 -4.76 26.17
C PRO A 470 -13.02 -3.32 25.83
N GLY A 471 -14.27 -2.96 26.11
CA GLY A 471 -14.80 -1.60 25.91
C GLY A 471 -15.33 -1.29 24.50
N GLU A 472 -15.38 -2.27 23.59
CA GLU A 472 -15.99 -2.13 22.27
C GLU A 472 -17.51 -2.39 22.30
N SER A 473 -18.24 -1.62 21.48
CA SER A 473 -19.68 -1.80 21.24
C SER A 473 -19.94 -2.02 19.75
N PHE A 474 -21.12 -2.51 19.38
CA PHE A 474 -21.52 -2.62 17.98
C PHE A 474 -21.34 -1.30 17.21
N ALA A 475 -21.62 -0.16 17.84
CA ALA A 475 -21.43 1.15 17.24
C ALA A 475 -19.95 1.48 16.99
N LYS A 476 -19.08 1.22 17.97
CA LYS A 476 -17.62 1.41 17.80
C LYS A 476 -17.04 0.48 16.75
N ILE A 477 -17.50 -0.77 16.70
CA ILE A 477 -17.04 -1.77 15.73
C ILE A 477 -17.55 -1.43 14.33
N ALA A 478 -18.82 -1.07 14.18
CA ALA A 478 -19.37 -0.65 12.91
C ALA A 478 -18.64 0.56 12.33
N ASN A 479 -18.41 1.61 13.13
CA ASN A 479 -17.61 2.77 12.72
C ASN A 479 -16.17 2.40 12.35
N LYS A 480 -15.57 1.44 13.06
CA LYS A 480 -14.19 0.96 12.81
C LYS A 480 -14.02 0.33 11.43
N PHE A 481 -15.06 -0.32 10.92
CA PHE A 481 -15.04 -1.02 9.63
C PHE A 481 -15.83 -0.29 8.53
N ASN A 482 -16.23 0.96 8.78
CA ASN A 482 -17.09 1.75 7.90
C ASN A 482 -18.40 1.01 7.51
N LEU A 483 -19.01 0.37 8.51
CA LEU A 483 -20.25 -0.38 8.40
C LEU A 483 -21.36 0.35 9.15
N SER A 484 -22.62 0.08 8.78
CA SER A 484 -23.73 0.56 9.60
C SER A 484 -23.90 -0.31 10.85
N VAL A 485 -24.21 0.31 11.99
CA VAL A 485 -24.47 -0.41 13.27
C VAL A 485 -25.56 -1.46 13.08
N ALA A 486 -26.61 -1.11 12.33
CA ALA A 486 -27.71 -2.00 12.00
C ALA A 486 -27.25 -3.22 11.20
N SER A 487 -26.34 -3.05 10.23
CA SER A 487 -25.77 -4.16 9.44
C SER A 487 -24.97 -5.11 10.32
N VAL A 488 -24.09 -4.57 11.18
CA VAL A 488 -23.28 -5.40 12.09
C VAL A 488 -24.17 -6.17 13.07
N MET A 489 -25.21 -5.54 13.62
CA MET A 489 -26.15 -6.22 14.51
C MET A 489 -26.98 -7.29 13.77
N ALA A 490 -27.41 -7.01 12.54
CA ALA A 490 -28.19 -7.93 11.72
C ALA A 490 -27.44 -9.20 11.33
N TRP A 491 -26.11 -9.14 11.14
CA TRP A 491 -25.28 -10.32 10.89
C TRP A 491 -24.97 -11.13 12.15
N ASN A 492 -25.18 -10.52 13.32
CA ASN A 492 -24.81 -11.06 14.62
C ASN A 492 -26.02 -11.13 15.55
N GLN A 493 -27.15 -11.60 15.03
CA GLN A 493 -28.45 -11.53 15.73
C GLN A 493 -28.40 -12.10 17.14
N LYS A 494 -27.69 -13.23 17.34
CA LYS A 494 -27.50 -13.85 18.66
C LYS A 494 -26.72 -12.96 19.64
N ALA A 495 -25.70 -12.25 19.15
CA ALA A 495 -24.93 -11.30 19.96
C ALA A 495 -25.66 -9.95 20.11
N ALA A 496 -26.50 -9.58 19.14
CA ALA A 496 -27.31 -8.36 19.17
C ALA A 496 -28.54 -8.48 20.07
N SER A 497 -29.05 -9.70 20.29
CA SER A 497 -30.10 -10.00 21.28
C SER A 497 -29.58 -10.03 22.72
N ALA A 498 -28.26 -10.16 22.90
CA ALA A 498 -27.66 -10.02 24.22
C ALA A 498 -27.64 -8.53 24.61
N ARG A 499 -27.96 -8.24 25.87
CA ARG A 499 -28.06 -6.85 26.39
C ARG A 499 -26.73 -6.09 26.26
N TYR A 500 -25.60 -6.80 26.25
CA TYR A 500 -24.25 -6.24 26.08
C TYR A 500 -23.35 -7.19 25.29
N LEU A 501 -22.39 -6.60 24.56
CA LEU A 501 -21.34 -7.32 23.86
C LEU A 501 -20.17 -7.56 24.81
N HIS A 502 -19.74 -8.81 25.00
CA HIS A 502 -18.69 -9.15 25.95
C HIS A 502 -17.30 -9.22 25.29
N PRO A 503 -16.24 -8.83 26.00
CA PRO A 503 -14.88 -9.00 25.51
C PRO A 503 -14.57 -10.48 25.26
N GLY A 504 -14.12 -10.80 24.05
CA GLY A 504 -13.85 -12.17 23.61
C GLY A 504 -14.92 -12.77 22.71
N ASP A 505 -16.11 -12.17 22.61
CA ASP A 505 -17.17 -12.57 21.68
C ASP A 505 -16.67 -12.53 20.24
N THR A 506 -17.12 -13.46 19.41
CA THR A 506 -16.80 -13.46 17.98
C THR A 506 -18.03 -13.04 17.19
N ILE A 507 -17.89 -11.98 16.40
CA ILE A 507 -18.95 -11.43 15.54
C ILE A 507 -18.50 -11.44 14.08
N THR A 508 -19.42 -11.72 13.17
CA THR A 508 -19.19 -11.74 11.73
C THR A 508 -19.38 -10.35 11.12
N LEU A 509 -18.44 -9.91 10.30
CA LEU A 509 -18.50 -8.67 9.54
C LEU A 509 -18.39 -8.97 8.05
N PHE A 510 -19.11 -8.23 7.22
CA PHE A 510 -18.99 -8.30 5.76
C PHE A 510 -18.49 -6.93 5.27
N ILE A 511 -17.25 -6.89 4.80
CA ILE A 511 -16.54 -5.66 4.47
C ILE A 511 -16.35 -5.60 2.95
N ASN A 512 -16.79 -4.50 2.33
CA ASN A 512 -16.54 -4.25 0.90
C ASN A 512 -15.13 -3.65 0.74
N VAL A 513 -14.26 -4.35 0.03
CA VAL A 513 -12.83 -3.99 -0.11
C VAL A 513 -12.60 -2.91 -1.19
N THR A 514 -13.62 -2.60 -1.98
CA THR A 514 -13.56 -1.64 -3.11
C THR A 514 -14.26 -0.31 -2.85
N SER A 515 -14.85 -0.13 -1.66
CA SER A 515 -15.45 1.15 -1.27
C SER A 515 -14.98 1.54 0.14
N THR A 516 -13.81 2.17 0.21
CA THR A 516 -13.41 2.92 1.40
C THR A 516 -13.58 4.41 1.09
N GLU A 517 -14.75 4.95 1.45
CA GLU A 517 -14.88 6.37 1.83
C GLU A 517 -14.16 6.65 3.15
#